data_AF-A0A952JLM7-F1
#
_entry.id   AF-A0A952JLM7-F1
#
_cell.length_a   1.000
_cell.length_b   1.000
_cell.length_c   1.000
_cell.angle_alpha   90.00
_cell.angle_beta   90.00
_cell.angle_gamma   90.00
#
_symmetry.space_group_name_H-M   'P 1'
#
loop_
_entity.id
_entity.type
_entity.pdbx_description
1 polymer ?
#
loop_
_entity_poly.entity_id
_entity_poly.type
_entity_poly.pdbx_seq_one_letter_code
_entity_poly.pdbx_strand_id
1 'polypeptide(L)'
;MIKKKSILPTTILYCFFILLSVKCMAAHEIVFCGERIPVDDKFVSEKLMGIIKKQINYVNVPSLRQRVNQYMSQVEYYLHETRLPEDFKYLAIVESGFKNVVSSAGAAGFWQLMPATARELGLIVNDLVDERNDFNKSTLAACKVLAGYYLYIRKTFGISSWVLTAAAYNNGIGNIQNAIKKQGTNYFQMQLNAETAAYVYKIIAVKELFEYPELYMQDFGFNIFNAKAYKSNKNKDAGNSNLNLGGMTVKVDESDGEHPVNLANKLKPKNRIDPSKIKFVGGKIIGKYKKFKDGDLVSLELEDDLQVFNRFNGKGTTIQGRGWIIDDRIMVDLGYDHNVVLLDTKNEKGITLKDLKKKNYVIMKVITAN
;
A
#
# COMPACT_ATOMS: atom_id res chain seq x y z
N MET A 1 -64.79 -52.09 -1.31
CA MET A 1 -64.13 -52.15 0.02
C MET A 1 -62.84 -51.36 -0.01
N ILE A 2 -62.60 -50.62 1.07
CA ILE A 2 -61.65 -49.52 1.25
C ILE A 2 -60.23 -50.05 1.55
N LYS A 3 -59.16 -49.49 0.95
CA LYS A 3 -58.05 -48.78 1.65
C LYS A 3 -56.81 -48.52 0.76
N LYS A 4 -56.57 -47.22 0.55
CA LYS A 4 -55.32 -46.42 0.51
C LYS A 4 -53.96 -47.15 0.54
N LYS A 5 -53.04 -46.66 -0.32
CA LYS A 5 -51.75 -45.98 0.05
C LYS A 5 -51.13 -45.36 -1.21
N SER A 6 -51.31 -44.05 -1.43
CA SER A 6 -50.45 -42.93 -1.00
C SER A 6 -49.25 -42.69 -1.93
N ILE A 7 -49.47 -41.75 -2.84
CA ILE A 7 -48.49 -41.01 -3.65
C ILE A 7 -47.65 -40.14 -2.70
N LEU A 8 -46.33 -40.17 -2.82
CA LEU A 8 -45.45 -39.07 -2.42
C LEU A 8 -44.50 -38.76 -3.59
N PRO A 9 -44.47 -37.52 -4.11
CA PRO A 9 -43.53 -37.13 -5.14
C PRO A 9 -42.18 -36.76 -4.54
N THR A 10 -41.16 -36.93 -5.37
CA THR A 10 -39.76 -36.53 -5.29
C THR A 10 -39.55 -35.08 -4.82
N THR A 11 -39.53 -34.86 -3.50
CA THR A 11 -39.09 -33.59 -2.87
C THR A 11 -38.23 -33.85 -1.63
N ILE A 12 -37.16 -34.62 -1.77
CA ILE A 12 -36.05 -34.67 -0.80
C ILE A 12 -34.73 -34.74 -1.59
N LEU A 13 -34.42 -33.68 -2.35
CA LEU A 13 -33.07 -33.46 -2.87
C LEU A 13 -32.85 -31.97 -3.21
N TYR A 14 -33.27 -31.04 -2.34
CA TYR A 14 -33.02 -29.61 -2.58
C TYR A 14 -32.89 -28.74 -1.32
N CYS A 15 -32.55 -29.32 -0.15
CA CYS A 15 -32.46 -28.54 1.10
C CYS A 15 -31.16 -28.69 1.92
N PHE A 16 -30.07 -29.25 1.40
CA PHE A 16 -28.80 -29.28 2.14
C PHE A 16 -27.55 -29.02 1.28
N PHE A 17 -27.67 -28.10 0.31
CA PHE A 17 -26.53 -27.41 -0.31
C PHE A 17 -26.63 -25.90 -0.07
N ILE A 18 -27.00 -25.52 1.14
CA ILE A 18 -26.85 -24.15 1.64
C ILE A 18 -26.06 -24.28 2.95
N LEU A 19 -24.75 -24.50 2.84
CA LEU A 19 -23.83 -24.25 3.93
C LEU A 19 -22.46 -23.93 3.34
N LEU A 20 -22.14 -22.64 3.46
CA LEU A 20 -20.81 -22.04 3.33
C LEU A 20 -20.13 -22.18 1.96
N SER A 21 -20.57 -21.36 1.00
CA SER A 21 -19.59 -20.71 0.14
C SER A 21 -18.73 -19.83 1.04
N VAL A 22 -17.61 -20.36 1.54
CA VAL A 22 -16.56 -19.54 2.12
C VAL A 22 -16.19 -18.54 1.05
N LYS A 23 -16.53 -17.26 1.27
CA LYS A 23 -16.05 -16.16 0.45
C LYS A 23 -14.53 -16.19 0.56
N CYS A 24 -13.86 -16.81 -0.40
CA CYS A 24 -12.44 -16.61 -0.61
C CYS A 24 -12.30 -15.19 -1.19
N MET A 25 -12.30 -14.18 -0.32
CA MET A 25 -11.78 -12.87 -0.65
C MET A 25 -10.31 -13.08 -0.94
N ALA A 26 -9.84 -12.72 -2.13
CA ALA A 26 -8.40 -12.66 -2.35
C ALA A 26 -7.80 -11.75 -1.28
N ALA A 27 -6.81 -12.25 -0.53
CA ALA A 27 -6.13 -11.45 0.47
C ALA A 27 -5.29 -10.38 -0.23
N HIS A 28 -5.29 -9.16 0.30
CA HIS A 28 -4.49 -8.05 -0.24
C HIS A 28 -3.01 -8.45 -0.18
N GLU A 29 -2.39 -8.56 -1.36
CA GLU A 29 -0.97 -8.90 -1.47
C GLU A 29 -0.13 -7.64 -1.26
N ILE A 30 0.63 -7.62 -0.17
CA ILE A 30 1.56 -6.53 0.12
C ILE A 30 2.88 -6.80 -0.59
N VAL A 31 3.29 -5.84 -1.43
CA VAL A 31 4.50 -5.91 -2.25
C VAL A 31 5.36 -4.67 -2.01
N PHE A 32 6.67 -4.84 -1.89
CA PHE A 32 7.63 -3.74 -1.84
C PHE A 32 8.72 -3.96 -2.89
N CYS A 33 8.89 -3.01 -3.79
CA CYS A 33 9.86 -3.05 -4.89
C CYS A 33 9.77 -4.32 -5.76
N GLY A 34 8.56 -4.91 -5.88
CA GLY A 34 8.33 -6.18 -6.57
C GLY A 34 8.60 -7.44 -5.73
N GLU A 35 9.03 -7.30 -4.47
CA GLU A 35 9.15 -8.41 -3.52
C GLU A 35 7.84 -8.58 -2.72
N ARG A 36 7.30 -9.79 -2.68
CA ARG A 36 6.14 -10.14 -1.84
C ARG A 36 6.56 -10.11 -0.38
N ILE A 37 5.76 -9.44 0.45
CA ILE A 37 5.96 -9.42 1.90
C ILE A 37 5.27 -10.63 2.53
N PRO A 38 5.95 -11.43 3.38
CA PRO A 38 5.42 -12.68 3.91
C PRO A 38 4.42 -12.42 5.05
N VAL A 39 3.30 -11.77 4.75
CA VAL A 39 2.24 -11.46 5.73
C VAL A 39 1.38 -12.68 6.10
N ASP A 40 1.60 -13.82 5.45
CA ASP A 40 1.16 -15.13 5.92
C ASP A 40 1.83 -15.55 7.25
N ASP A 41 3.02 -15.03 7.52
CA ASP A 41 3.63 -15.15 8.85
C ASP A 41 2.91 -14.23 9.84
N LYS A 42 2.40 -14.82 10.93
CA LYS A 42 1.66 -14.10 11.97
C LYS A 42 2.47 -12.99 12.64
N PHE A 43 3.75 -13.23 12.91
CA PHE A 43 4.62 -12.22 13.50
C PHE A 43 4.82 -11.03 12.55
N VAL A 44 5.03 -11.31 11.27
CA VAL A 44 5.21 -10.28 10.24
C VAL A 44 3.95 -9.44 10.07
N SER A 45 2.79 -10.08 9.93
CA SER A 45 1.51 -9.39 9.76
C SER A 45 1.13 -8.56 10.98
N GLU A 46 1.25 -9.11 12.20
CA GLU A 46 0.95 -8.38 13.43
C GLU A 46 1.88 -7.17 13.62
N LYS A 47 3.18 -7.34 13.37
CA LYS A 47 4.16 -6.26 13.44
C LYS A 47 3.89 -5.18 12.40
N LEU A 48 3.61 -5.55 11.15
CA LEU A 48 3.28 -4.62 10.09
C LEU A 48 2.01 -3.84 10.43
N MET A 49 0.94 -4.53 10.85
CA MET A 49 -0.31 -3.88 11.26
C MET A 49 -0.14 -2.95 12.45
N GLY A 50 0.68 -3.33 13.44
CA GLY A 50 1.04 -2.47 14.56
C GLY A 50 1.77 -1.20 14.11
N ILE A 51 2.62 -1.28 13.08
CA ILE A 51 3.33 -0.13 12.52
C ILE A 51 2.40 0.72 11.66
N ILE A 52 1.54 0.13 10.82
CA ILE A 52 0.51 0.83 10.04
C ILE A 52 -0.34 1.70 10.96
N LYS A 53 -0.87 1.12 12.04
CA LYS A 53 -1.67 1.86 13.04
C LYS A 53 -0.93 3.08 13.60
N LYS A 54 0.38 2.96 13.87
CA LYS A 54 1.22 4.07 14.36
C LYS A 54 1.48 5.13 13.30
N GLN A 55 1.55 4.76 12.02
CA GLN A 55 1.85 5.68 10.93
C GLN A 55 0.63 6.47 10.43
N ILE A 56 -0.60 6.05 10.73
CA ILE A 56 -1.84 6.76 10.32
C ILE A 56 -1.76 8.25 10.64
N ASN A 57 -1.47 8.63 11.89
CA ASN A 57 -1.43 10.05 12.26
C ASN A 57 -0.31 10.82 11.56
N TYR A 58 0.82 10.16 11.29
CA TYR A 58 1.97 10.77 10.63
C TYR A 58 1.67 11.12 9.16
N VAL A 59 1.16 10.15 8.38
CA VAL A 59 0.81 10.36 6.96
C VAL A 59 -0.32 11.38 6.75
N ASN A 60 -1.08 11.62 7.82
CA ASN A 60 -2.21 12.54 7.85
C ASN A 60 -1.84 13.99 8.20
N VAL A 61 -0.60 14.26 8.59
CA VAL A 61 -0.17 15.63 8.88
C VAL A 61 -0.31 16.48 7.60
N PRO A 62 -1.11 17.57 7.59
CA PRO A 62 -1.34 18.37 6.39
C PRO A 62 -0.07 18.89 5.72
N SER A 63 0.91 19.31 6.54
CA SER A 63 2.18 19.81 6.02
C SER A 63 3.02 18.71 5.36
N LEU A 64 2.90 17.45 5.80
CA LEU A 64 3.55 16.33 5.13
C LEU A 64 2.96 16.12 3.74
N ARG A 65 1.63 16.11 3.63
CA ARG A 65 0.93 15.92 2.35
C ARG A 65 1.26 17.00 1.33
N GLN A 66 1.30 18.26 1.77
CA GLN A 66 1.73 19.36 0.92
C GLN A 66 3.15 19.12 0.36
N ARG A 67 4.09 18.64 1.19
CA ARG A 67 5.44 18.34 0.73
C ARG A 67 5.49 17.11 -0.18
N VAL A 68 4.71 16.06 0.11
CA VAL A 68 4.57 14.91 -0.79
C VAL A 68 4.09 15.37 -2.16
N ASN A 69 3.01 16.15 -2.24
CA ASN A 69 2.50 16.68 -3.50
C ASN A 69 3.51 17.56 -4.25
N GLN A 70 4.40 18.24 -3.52
CA GLN A 70 5.44 19.06 -4.12
C GLN A 70 6.62 18.26 -4.69
N TYR A 71 7.06 17.20 -4.00
CA TYR A 71 8.33 16.53 -4.31
C TYR A 71 8.19 15.14 -4.93
N MET A 72 7.06 14.45 -4.73
CA MET A 72 6.92 13.03 -5.07
C MET A 72 7.17 12.75 -6.56
N SER A 73 6.62 13.57 -7.46
CA SER A 73 6.79 13.40 -8.91
C SER A 73 8.24 13.59 -9.37
N GLN A 74 8.99 14.47 -8.70
CA GLN A 74 10.42 14.65 -8.98
C GLN A 74 11.23 13.46 -8.49
N VAL A 75 10.89 12.88 -7.33
CA VAL A 75 11.51 11.64 -6.85
C VAL A 75 11.23 10.48 -7.81
N GLU A 76 9.98 10.33 -8.26
CA GLU A 76 9.59 9.31 -9.24
C GLU A 76 10.41 9.44 -10.54
N TYR A 77 10.61 10.67 -11.03
CA TYR A 77 11.50 10.93 -12.17
C TYR A 77 12.92 10.42 -11.92
N TYR A 78 13.56 10.77 -10.80
CA TYR A 78 14.91 10.30 -10.50
C TYR A 78 15.01 8.78 -10.33
N LEU A 79 14.01 8.15 -9.70
CA LEU A 79 13.95 6.69 -9.57
C LEU A 79 13.83 6.02 -10.93
N HIS A 80 13.00 6.56 -11.82
CA HIS A 80 12.86 6.09 -13.19
C HIS A 80 14.17 6.21 -13.98
N GLU A 81 14.80 7.39 -13.97
CA GLU A 81 16.05 7.64 -14.70
C GLU A 81 17.21 6.77 -14.20
N THR A 82 17.20 6.44 -12.90
CA THR A 82 18.20 5.55 -12.29
C THR A 82 17.79 4.07 -12.30
N ARG A 83 16.65 3.73 -12.92
CA ARG A 83 16.09 2.36 -13.01
C ARG A 83 15.88 1.69 -11.65
N LEU A 84 15.54 2.48 -10.65
CA LEU A 84 15.17 2.01 -9.32
C LEU A 84 13.65 1.81 -9.21
N PRO A 85 13.19 0.88 -8.36
CA PRO A 85 11.77 0.75 -8.05
C PRO A 85 11.18 2.04 -7.46
N GLU A 86 10.00 2.42 -7.94
CA GLU A 86 9.32 3.64 -7.49
C GLU A 86 8.96 3.63 -6.01
N ASP A 87 8.75 2.46 -5.41
CA ASP A 87 8.43 2.30 -3.99
C ASP A 87 9.46 2.96 -3.04
N PHE A 88 10.69 3.21 -3.51
CA PHE A 88 11.68 3.97 -2.74
C PHE A 88 11.30 5.42 -2.49
N LYS A 89 10.30 5.97 -3.18
CA LYS A 89 9.75 7.30 -2.87
C LYS A 89 9.20 7.40 -1.44
N TYR A 90 8.68 6.29 -0.89
CA TYR A 90 8.22 6.22 0.50
C TYR A 90 9.37 6.21 1.52
N LEU A 91 10.59 5.85 1.09
CA LEU A 91 11.79 5.92 1.93
C LEU A 91 12.07 7.38 2.33
N ALA A 92 12.05 8.32 1.38
CA ALA A 92 12.25 9.75 1.67
C ALA A 92 11.20 10.32 2.64
N ILE A 93 9.97 9.80 2.60
CA ILE A 93 8.91 10.15 3.55
C ILE A 93 9.24 9.64 4.95
N VAL A 94 9.78 8.43 5.08
CA VAL A 94 10.18 7.85 6.37
C VAL A 94 11.40 8.59 6.95
N GLU A 95 12.36 8.99 6.12
CA GLU A 95 13.59 9.65 6.57
C GLU A 95 13.35 11.06 7.12
N SER A 96 12.63 11.90 6.37
CA SER A 96 12.45 13.30 6.76
C SER A 96 11.03 13.82 6.58
N GLY A 97 10.16 13.04 5.93
CA GLY A 97 8.87 13.54 5.45
C GLY A 97 9.06 14.67 4.44
N PHE A 98 10.09 14.59 3.60
CA PHE A 98 10.56 15.63 2.68
C PHE A 98 10.94 16.95 3.37
N LYS A 99 11.51 16.89 4.57
CA LYS A 99 12.05 18.08 5.25
C LYS A 99 13.55 18.16 5.08
N ASN A 100 14.04 19.38 5.01
CA ASN A 100 15.45 19.66 5.17
C ASN A 100 15.78 19.80 6.67
N VAL A 101 16.21 18.71 7.30
CA VAL A 101 16.50 18.63 8.75
C VAL A 101 17.79 17.87 8.99
N VAL A 102 18.40 18.07 10.16
CA VAL A 102 19.58 17.33 10.61
C VAL A 102 19.20 16.47 11.81
N SER A 103 19.54 15.19 11.79
CA SER A 103 19.34 14.28 12.92
C SER A 103 20.40 14.49 14.00
N SER A 104 20.15 13.95 15.20
CA SER A 104 21.12 13.95 16.29
C SER A 104 22.43 13.23 15.93
N ALA A 105 22.39 12.27 15.02
CA ALA A 105 23.57 11.56 14.52
C ALA A 105 24.31 12.30 13.38
N GLY A 106 23.77 13.43 12.92
CA GLY A 106 24.37 14.25 11.86
C GLY A 106 23.95 13.89 10.43
N ALA A 107 22.97 12.99 10.26
CA ALA A 107 22.32 12.75 8.98
C ALA A 107 21.53 14.00 8.56
N ALA A 108 21.51 14.38 7.28
CA ALA A 108 20.88 15.64 6.86
C ALA A 108 20.07 15.57 5.57
N GLY A 109 19.15 16.54 5.43
CA GLY A 109 18.38 16.78 4.23
C GLY A 109 17.20 15.83 4.04
N PHE A 110 16.64 15.85 2.83
CA PHE A 110 15.43 15.10 2.48
C PHE A 110 15.59 13.59 2.64
N TRP A 111 16.79 13.09 2.39
CA TRP A 111 17.15 11.68 2.40
C TRP A 111 17.96 11.26 3.63
N GLN A 112 18.20 12.18 4.58
CA GLN A 112 19.00 11.92 5.78
C GLN A 112 20.34 11.23 5.46
N LEU A 113 21.10 11.79 4.51
CA LEU A 113 22.41 11.24 4.15
C LEU A 113 23.45 11.58 5.23
N MET A 114 24.28 10.59 5.58
CA MET A 114 25.43 10.82 6.45
C MET A 114 26.50 11.68 5.72
N PRO A 115 27.25 12.55 6.43
CA PRO A 115 28.23 13.43 5.80
C PRO A 115 29.29 12.67 4.99
N ALA A 116 29.78 11.54 5.53
CA ALA A 116 30.78 10.70 4.87
C ALA A 116 30.23 10.10 3.57
N THR A 117 29.06 9.48 3.64
CA THR A 117 28.38 8.90 2.47
C THR A 117 28.07 9.94 1.41
N ALA A 118 27.60 11.14 1.79
CA ALA A 118 27.34 12.21 0.85
C ALA A 118 28.61 12.63 0.09
N ARG A 119 29.75 12.78 0.80
CA ARG A 119 31.05 13.11 0.18
C ARG A 119 31.54 12.03 -0.77
N GLU A 120 31.40 10.75 -0.41
CA GLU A 120 31.74 9.62 -1.29
C GLU A 120 30.94 9.64 -2.59
N LEU A 121 29.75 10.23 -2.59
CA LEU A 121 28.87 10.35 -3.75
C LEU A 121 29.07 11.65 -4.55
N GLY A 122 30.05 12.46 -4.15
CA GLY A 122 30.45 13.69 -4.81
C GLY A 122 29.70 14.94 -4.34
N LEU A 123 28.98 14.89 -3.20
CA LEU A 123 28.35 16.07 -2.62
C LEU A 123 29.36 16.86 -1.79
N ILE A 124 29.27 18.18 -1.86
CA ILE A 124 30.03 19.10 -1.00
C ILE A 124 29.32 19.15 0.36
N VAL A 125 30.07 18.78 1.42
CA VAL A 125 29.63 18.87 2.81
C VAL A 125 30.75 19.47 3.64
N ASN A 126 30.64 20.77 3.91
CA ASN A 126 31.53 21.57 4.75
C ASN A 126 30.74 22.66 5.51
N ASP A 127 31.44 23.47 6.31
CA ASP A 127 30.80 24.46 7.18
C ASP A 127 30.04 25.58 6.44
N LEU A 128 30.34 25.79 5.15
CA LEU A 128 29.73 26.83 4.33
C LEU A 128 28.60 26.30 3.43
N VAL A 129 28.76 25.07 2.93
CA VAL A 129 27.87 24.44 1.96
C VAL A 129 27.63 22.99 2.34
N ASP A 130 26.35 22.64 2.50
CA ASP A 130 25.91 21.27 2.69
C ASP A 130 24.89 20.89 1.60
N GLU A 131 25.37 20.24 0.55
CA GLU A 131 24.56 19.85 -0.61
C GLU A 131 23.59 18.69 -0.32
N ARG A 132 23.62 18.11 0.88
CA ARG A 132 22.56 17.19 1.33
C ARG A 132 21.20 17.90 1.45
N ASN A 133 21.24 19.22 1.60
CA ASN A 133 20.08 20.09 1.69
C ASN A 133 19.51 20.48 0.31
N ASP A 134 20.27 20.25 -0.76
CA ASP A 134 19.79 20.42 -2.13
C ASP A 134 18.96 19.19 -2.53
N PHE A 135 17.70 19.41 -2.89
CA PHE A 135 16.77 18.32 -3.20
C PHE A 135 17.24 17.45 -4.38
N ASN A 136 17.70 18.06 -5.47
CA ASN A 136 18.07 17.34 -6.69
C ASN A 136 19.38 16.55 -6.48
N LYS A 137 20.39 17.19 -5.89
CA LYS A 137 21.69 16.56 -5.62
C LYS A 137 21.56 15.43 -4.61
N SER A 138 20.84 15.66 -3.50
CA SER A 138 20.62 14.62 -2.48
C SER A 138 19.78 13.46 -2.98
N THR A 139 18.77 13.71 -3.83
CA THR A 139 17.95 12.64 -4.44
C THR A 139 18.77 11.76 -5.37
N LEU A 140 19.58 12.35 -6.26
CA LEU A 140 20.47 11.58 -7.12
C LEU A 140 21.50 10.78 -6.31
N ALA A 141 22.04 11.36 -5.23
CA ALA A 141 22.95 10.66 -4.33
C ALA A 141 22.27 9.47 -3.62
N ALA A 142 21.07 9.66 -3.09
CA ALA A 142 20.30 8.59 -2.46
C ALA A 142 20.02 7.43 -3.44
N CYS A 143 19.68 7.75 -4.69
CA CYS A 143 19.51 6.74 -5.74
C CYS A 143 20.81 5.95 -5.98
N LYS A 144 21.96 6.63 -6.04
CA LYS A 144 23.27 5.96 -6.17
C LYS A 144 23.58 5.04 -4.99
N VAL A 145 23.24 5.43 -3.74
CA VAL A 145 23.39 4.56 -2.56
C VAL A 145 22.57 3.29 -2.73
N LEU A 146 21.28 3.42 -3.04
CA LEU A 146 20.36 2.30 -3.18
C LEU A 146 20.82 1.33 -4.28
N ALA A 147 21.19 1.87 -5.45
CA ALA A 147 21.73 1.07 -6.55
C ALA A 147 23.03 0.34 -6.13
N GLY A 148 23.95 1.05 -5.46
CA GLY A 148 25.21 0.49 -4.98
C GLY A 148 25.01 -0.64 -3.98
N TYR A 149 24.13 -0.47 -2.99
CA TYR A 149 23.81 -1.49 -1.99
C TYR A 149 23.13 -2.71 -2.61
N TYR A 150 22.19 -2.51 -3.53
CA TYR A 150 21.56 -3.62 -4.24
C TYR A 150 22.58 -4.42 -5.05
N LEU A 151 23.45 -3.75 -5.80
CA LEU A 151 24.53 -4.39 -6.57
C LEU A 151 25.52 -5.12 -5.67
N TYR A 152 25.87 -4.54 -4.52
CA TYR A 152 26.75 -5.17 -3.54
C TYR A 152 26.14 -6.45 -2.98
N ILE A 153 24.88 -6.40 -2.51
CA ILE A 153 24.17 -7.56 -1.98
C ILE A 153 24.10 -8.66 -3.04
N ARG A 154 23.76 -8.30 -4.28
CA ARG A 154 23.72 -9.24 -5.41
C ARG A 154 25.06 -9.89 -5.71
N LYS A 155 26.14 -9.10 -5.75
CA LYS A 155 27.49 -9.59 -6.07
C LYS A 155 28.06 -10.46 -4.94
N THR A 156 27.87 -10.04 -3.69
CA THR A 156 28.48 -10.69 -2.51
C THR A 156 27.71 -11.93 -2.07
N PHE A 157 26.38 -11.94 -2.19
CA PHE A 157 25.53 -13.03 -1.67
C PHE A 157 24.74 -13.78 -2.74
N GLY A 158 24.81 -13.36 -4.00
CA GLY A 158 24.08 -14.00 -5.10
C GLY A 158 22.57 -13.79 -5.07
N ILE A 159 22.07 -12.86 -4.25
CA ILE A 159 20.65 -12.59 -4.05
C ILE A 159 20.26 -11.18 -4.46
N SER A 160 19.06 -11.04 -5.01
CA SER A 160 18.47 -9.74 -5.36
C SER A 160 17.40 -9.39 -4.34
N SER A 161 17.66 -8.41 -3.46
CA SER A 161 16.68 -7.97 -2.46
C SER A 161 16.74 -6.47 -2.21
N TRP A 162 15.68 -5.78 -2.61
CA TRP A 162 15.38 -4.39 -2.28
C TRP A 162 14.99 -4.22 -0.81
N VAL A 163 14.37 -5.23 -0.18
CA VAL A 163 14.11 -5.24 1.27
C VAL A 163 15.41 -5.11 2.06
N LEU A 164 16.42 -5.93 1.75
CA LEU A 164 17.74 -5.83 2.38
C LEU A 164 18.48 -4.54 1.99
N THR A 165 18.27 -4.06 0.77
CA THR A 165 18.82 -2.78 0.30
C THR A 165 18.28 -1.60 1.11
N ALA A 166 16.97 -1.57 1.38
CA ALA A 166 16.33 -0.56 2.23
C ALA A 166 16.84 -0.67 3.68
N ALA A 167 16.95 -1.88 4.22
CA ALA A 167 17.52 -2.08 5.56
C ALA A 167 18.98 -1.59 5.64
N ALA A 168 19.77 -1.78 4.58
CA ALA A 168 21.15 -1.30 4.49
C ALA A 168 21.24 0.23 4.37
N TYR A 169 20.22 0.88 3.81
CA TYR A 169 20.13 2.34 3.78
C TYR A 169 20.09 2.92 5.20
N ASN A 170 19.24 2.36 6.08
CA ASN A 170 19.12 2.81 7.47
C ASN A 170 20.32 2.41 8.34
N ASN A 171 20.78 1.16 8.27
CA ASN A 171 21.75 0.62 9.23
C ASN A 171 23.17 0.51 8.69
N GLY A 172 23.40 0.91 7.44
CA GLY A 172 24.67 0.71 6.74
C GLY A 172 24.85 -0.72 6.20
N ILE A 173 25.52 -0.81 5.05
CA ILE A 173 25.71 -2.08 4.33
C ILE A 173 26.54 -3.11 5.09
N GLY A 174 27.52 -2.68 5.89
CA GLY A 174 28.35 -3.59 6.69
C GLY A 174 27.55 -4.32 7.79
N ASN A 175 26.60 -3.63 8.43
CA ASN A 175 25.74 -4.24 9.44
C ASN A 175 24.80 -5.26 8.82
N ILE A 176 24.21 -4.95 7.67
CA ILE A 176 23.37 -5.90 6.92
C ILE A 176 24.19 -7.08 6.41
N GLN A 177 25.42 -6.86 5.94
CA GLN A 177 26.32 -7.96 5.56
C GLN A 177 26.58 -8.91 6.74
N ASN A 178 26.85 -8.36 7.93
CA ASN A 178 27.06 -9.16 9.14
C ASN A 178 25.79 -9.92 9.57
N ALA A 179 24.63 -9.27 9.47
CA ALA A 179 23.34 -9.92 9.74
C ALA A 179 23.09 -11.06 8.75
N ILE A 180 23.35 -10.86 7.45
CA ILE A 180 23.17 -11.90 6.43
C ILE A 180 24.03 -13.11 6.70
N LYS A 181 25.32 -12.90 7.02
CA LYS A 181 26.25 -13.99 7.33
C LYS A 181 25.85 -14.79 8.57
N LYS A 182 25.20 -14.17 9.55
CA LYS A 182 24.83 -14.80 10.83
C LYS A 182 23.44 -15.42 10.82
N GLN A 183 22.49 -14.81 10.12
CA GLN A 183 21.05 -15.07 10.30
C GLN A 183 20.34 -15.43 8.99
N GLY A 184 21.06 -15.50 7.86
CA GLY A 184 20.47 -15.75 6.54
C GLY A 184 19.95 -14.47 5.88
N THR A 185 19.13 -14.57 4.83
CA THR A 185 18.74 -13.42 4.00
C THR A 185 17.33 -12.90 4.27
N ASN A 186 16.56 -13.57 5.12
CA ASN A 186 15.19 -13.18 5.42
C ASN A 186 15.15 -12.04 6.45
N TYR A 187 15.11 -10.80 5.98
CA TYR A 187 15.00 -9.61 6.84
C TYR A 187 13.90 -9.72 7.90
N PHE A 188 12.74 -10.30 7.57
CA PHE A 188 11.59 -10.37 8.47
C PHE A 188 11.81 -11.30 9.67
N GLN A 189 12.80 -12.18 9.58
CA GLN A 189 13.22 -13.09 10.65
C GLN A 189 14.53 -12.66 11.33
N MET A 190 15.19 -11.60 10.84
CA MET A 190 16.43 -11.11 11.44
C MET A 190 16.20 -10.40 12.77
N GLN A 191 17.03 -10.74 13.75
CA GLN A 191 17.23 -9.99 14.97
C GLN A 191 18.18 -8.82 14.69
N LEU A 192 17.59 -7.68 14.37
CA LEU A 192 18.28 -6.39 14.17
C LEU A 192 17.98 -5.46 15.35
N ASN A 193 18.70 -4.34 15.44
CA ASN A 193 18.34 -3.30 16.40
C ASN A 193 16.89 -2.82 16.16
N ALA A 194 16.23 -2.28 17.19
CA ALA A 194 14.80 -1.96 17.14
C ALA A 194 14.43 -0.98 16.02
N GLU A 195 15.33 -0.03 15.70
CA GLU A 195 15.11 0.95 14.64
C GLU A 195 15.12 0.27 13.28
N THR A 196 16.21 -0.44 12.95
CA THR A 196 16.37 -1.12 11.67
C THR A 196 15.35 -2.23 11.49
N ALA A 197 15.03 -2.99 12.54
CA ALA A 197 14.01 -4.05 12.48
C ALA A 197 12.60 -3.51 12.20
N ALA A 198 12.34 -2.24 12.48
CA ALA A 198 11.07 -1.56 12.18
C ALA A 198 11.12 -0.75 10.87
N TYR A 199 12.32 -0.47 10.35
CA TYR A 199 12.51 0.50 9.28
C TYR A 199 11.80 0.12 7.97
N VAL A 200 12.04 -1.09 7.45
CA VAL A 200 11.37 -1.52 6.21
C VAL A 200 9.86 -1.62 6.40
N TYR A 201 9.40 -2.05 7.58
CA TYR A 201 7.98 -2.06 7.92
C TYR A 201 7.38 -0.65 7.93
N LYS A 202 8.10 0.38 8.37
CA LYS A 202 7.64 1.77 8.30
C LYS A 202 7.47 2.23 6.85
N ILE A 203 8.41 1.89 5.97
CA ILE A 203 8.33 2.23 4.54
C ILE A 203 7.10 1.57 3.92
N ILE A 204 6.94 0.27 4.14
CA ILE A 204 5.77 -0.49 3.66
C ILE A 204 4.49 0.10 4.25
N ALA A 205 4.45 0.39 5.54
CA ALA A 205 3.27 0.97 6.17
C ALA A 205 2.89 2.34 5.57
N VAL A 206 3.87 3.20 5.31
CA VAL A 206 3.65 4.49 4.65
C VAL A 206 3.13 4.26 3.23
N LYS A 207 3.75 3.36 2.46
CA LYS A 207 3.27 2.97 1.12
C LYS A 207 1.81 2.54 1.17
N GLU A 208 1.48 1.59 2.03
CA GLU A 208 0.15 1.02 2.17
C GLU A 208 -0.90 2.08 2.55
N LEU A 209 -0.54 3.04 3.40
CA LEU A 209 -1.43 4.14 3.78
C LEU A 209 -1.63 5.18 2.68
N PHE A 210 -0.66 5.38 1.79
CA PHE A 210 -0.80 6.29 0.63
C PHE A 210 -1.51 5.60 -0.54
N GLU A 211 -1.22 4.34 -0.80
CA GLU A 211 -1.74 3.61 -1.95
C GLU A 211 -3.07 2.93 -1.67
N TYR A 212 -3.27 2.35 -0.48
CA TYR A 212 -4.47 1.59 -0.10
C TYR A 212 -5.08 2.06 1.23
N PRO A 213 -5.32 3.38 1.42
CA PRO A 213 -5.88 3.91 2.66
C PRO A 213 -7.23 3.27 3.04
N GLU A 214 -8.01 2.84 2.05
CA GLU A 214 -9.29 2.15 2.23
C GLU A 214 -9.19 0.84 3.04
N LEU A 215 -8.04 0.15 3.03
CA LEU A 215 -7.88 -1.14 3.69
C LEU A 215 -7.63 -1.02 5.20
N TYR A 216 -7.15 0.13 5.66
CA TYR A 216 -6.61 0.28 7.02
C TYR A 216 -7.43 1.20 7.92
N MET A 217 -8.52 1.76 7.41
CA MET A 217 -9.30 2.80 8.10
C MET A 217 -10.78 2.39 8.17
N GLN A 218 -11.16 1.69 9.25
CA GLN A 218 -12.53 1.17 9.48
C GLN A 218 -13.62 2.25 9.49
N ASP A 219 -13.27 3.49 9.86
CA ASP A 219 -14.12 4.69 9.80
C ASP A 219 -13.52 5.72 8.84
N PHE A 220 -13.26 5.31 7.60
CA PHE A 220 -12.97 6.24 6.52
C PHE A 220 -14.19 7.17 6.37
N GLY A 221 -14.10 8.38 6.95
CA GLY A 221 -15.25 9.26 7.25
C GLY A 221 -14.84 10.54 7.99
N PHE A 222 -13.72 10.48 8.71
CA PHE A 222 -12.95 11.65 9.13
C PHE A 222 -11.70 11.76 8.28
N ASN A 223 -11.86 12.32 7.09
CA ASN A 223 -10.75 12.57 6.19
C ASN A 223 -9.78 13.57 6.80
N ILE A 224 -8.77 13.04 7.47
CA ILE A 224 -7.62 13.78 8.00
C ILE A 224 -6.61 14.15 6.91
N PHE A 225 -6.77 13.63 5.69
CA PHE A 225 -6.01 14.00 4.50
C PHE A 225 -6.45 15.34 3.89
N ASN A 226 -7.65 15.81 4.22
CA ASN A 226 -8.13 17.14 3.90
C ASN A 226 -7.85 18.12 5.05
N ALA A 227 -6.80 18.94 4.88
CA ALA A 227 -6.41 19.97 5.83
C ALA A 227 -7.56 20.93 6.25
N LYS A 228 -8.58 21.11 5.39
CA LYS A 228 -9.76 21.92 5.68
C LYS A 228 -10.80 21.19 6.53
N ALA A 229 -10.91 19.86 6.41
CA ALA A 229 -11.80 19.03 7.24
C ALA A 229 -11.30 18.95 8.69
N TYR A 230 -9.98 18.89 8.90
CA TYR A 230 -9.37 18.87 10.24
C TYR A 230 -9.71 20.10 11.10
N LYS A 231 -9.79 21.30 10.49
CA LYS A 231 -10.11 22.55 11.23
C LYS A 231 -11.58 22.66 11.67
N SER A 232 -12.50 21.96 11.01
CA SER A 232 -13.94 21.99 11.32
C SER A 232 -14.28 21.26 12.62
N ASN A 233 -13.57 20.18 12.94
CA ASN A 233 -14.02 19.23 13.96
C ASN A 233 -13.35 19.41 15.33
N LYS A 234 -12.31 20.24 15.45
CA LYS A 234 -11.70 20.57 16.75
C LYS A 234 -12.68 21.26 17.72
N ASN A 235 -13.76 21.84 17.17
CA ASN A 235 -14.82 22.51 17.96
C ASN A 235 -16.01 21.59 18.32
N LYS A 236 -16.02 20.31 17.90
CA LYS A 236 -17.13 19.38 18.18
C LYS A 236 -16.78 18.21 19.09
N ASP A 237 -15.52 17.78 19.14
CA ASP A 237 -15.13 16.53 19.82
C ASP A 237 -14.40 16.74 21.16
N ALA A 238 -14.85 17.70 21.97
CA ALA A 238 -14.40 17.82 23.36
C ALA A 238 -15.05 16.80 24.31
N GLY A 239 -15.83 15.84 23.79
CA GLY A 239 -16.47 14.80 24.58
C GLY A 239 -16.40 13.45 23.89
N ASN A 240 -15.58 12.56 24.45
CA ASN A 240 -15.67 11.10 24.32
C ASN A 240 -15.07 10.45 23.06
N SER A 241 -13.73 10.37 22.98
CA SER A 241 -13.02 9.49 22.03
C SER A 241 -12.58 8.18 22.69
N ASN A 242 -13.53 7.29 22.98
CA ASN A 242 -13.23 5.86 23.12
C ASN A 242 -13.32 5.21 21.73
N LEU A 243 -12.21 5.27 20.99
CA LEU A 243 -12.00 4.54 19.74
C LEU A 243 -12.06 3.03 20.03
N ASN A 244 -13.23 2.44 19.82
CA ASN A 244 -13.43 1.00 19.97
C ASN A 244 -12.91 0.29 18.71
N LEU A 245 -11.59 0.10 18.64
CA LEU A 245 -10.83 -0.48 17.51
C LEU A 245 -10.74 -2.02 17.57
N GLY A 246 -11.71 -2.67 18.21
CA GLY A 246 -11.79 -4.12 18.35
C GLY A 246 -12.52 -4.74 17.16
N GLY A 247 -11.82 -4.98 16.05
CA GLY A 247 -12.48 -5.63 14.91
C GLY A 247 -11.68 -5.77 13.62
N MET A 248 -10.36 -5.87 13.64
CA MET A 248 -9.59 -6.28 12.45
C MET A 248 -8.57 -7.33 12.85
N THR A 249 -9.06 -8.57 12.99
CA THR A 249 -8.25 -9.78 13.04
C THR A 249 -8.01 -10.25 11.61
N VAL A 250 -6.75 -10.30 11.20
CA VAL A 250 -6.31 -11.12 10.06
C VAL A 250 -6.59 -12.56 10.48
N LYS A 251 -7.56 -13.21 9.83
CA LYS A 251 -7.83 -14.63 10.09
C LYS A 251 -6.76 -15.46 9.39
N VAL A 252 -5.89 -16.06 10.18
CA VAL A 252 -4.96 -17.12 9.79
C VAL A 252 -5.73 -18.43 9.91
N ASP A 253 -5.81 -19.22 8.84
CA ASP A 253 -6.27 -20.61 8.95
C ASP A 253 -5.14 -21.43 9.60
N GLU A 254 -5.42 -21.90 10.82
CA GLU A 254 -4.60 -22.90 11.51
C GLU A 254 -4.99 -24.29 11.01
N SER A 255 -4.42 -24.72 9.89
CA SER A 255 -4.30 -26.16 9.63
C SER A 255 -3.15 -26.46 8.69
N ASP A 256 -2.31 -27.36 9.19
CA ASP A 256 -1.36 -28.22 8.47
C ASP A 256 0.05 -27.64 8.33
N GLY A 257 0.87 -27.99 9.32
CA GLY A 257 2.31 -27.74 9.32
C GLY A 257 3.08 -28.70 8.43
N GLU A 258 4.21 -28.19 7.92
CA GLU A 258 5.50 -28.87 7.84
C GLU A 258 6.61 -27.81 7.74
N HIS A 259 7.66 -27.95 8.58
CA HIS A 259 8.78 -27.01 8.72
C HIS A 259 9.87 -27.18 7.62
N PRO A 260 10.75 -26.18 7.41
CA PRO A 260 11.31 -25.86 6.10
C PRO A 260 12.74 -26.41 5.91
N VAL A 261 12.89 -27.41 5.04
CA VAL A 261 14.20 -27.73 4.45
C VAL A 261 14.14 -27.86 2.91
N ASN A 262 12.95 -27.78 2.29
CA ASN A 262 12.77 -27.97 0.84
C ASN A 262 12.33 -26.73 0.02
N LEU A 263 12.34 -25.52 0.61
CA LEU A 263 11.88 -24.30 -0.09
C LEU A 263 12.88 -23.69 -1.10
N ALA A 264 14.17 -24.02 -1.01
CA ALA A 264 15.20 -23.35 -1.83
C ALA A 264 15.21 -23.77 -3.31
N ASN A 265 14.73 -24.97 -3.64
CA ASN A 265 14.81 -25.50 -5.02
C ASN A 265 13.54 -25.27 -5.87
N LYS A 266 12.51 -24.55 -5.37
CA LYS A 266 11.25 -24.32 -6.10
C LYS A 266 10.91 -22.85 -6.41
N LEU A 267 11.68 -21.89 -5.90
CA LEU A 267 11.38 -20.47 -6.09
C LEU A 267 12.17 -19.87 -7.27
N LYS A 268 11.70 -20.14 -8.49
CA LYS A 268 11.76 -19.12 -9.55
C LYS A 268 10.69 -18.05 -9.20
N PRO A 269 10.98 -16.74 -9.33
CA PRO A 269 10.07 -15.68 -8.90
C PRO A 269 8.73 -15.80 -9.64
N LYS A 270 7.68 -16.22 -8.93
CA LYS A 270 6.39 -16.60 -9.54
C LYS A 270 5.32 -15.51 -9.59
N ASN A 271 5.45 -14.41 -8.86
CA ASN A 271 4.35 -13.45 -8.75
C ASN A 271 4.80 -12.01 -9.08
N ARG A 272 4.93 -11.72 -10.38
CA ARG A 272 4.29 -10.50 -10.88
C ARG A 272 2.80 -10.81 -10.96
N ILE A 273 1.91 -9.86 -10.64
CA ILE A 273 0.51 -9.97 -11.05
C ILE A 273 0.56 -10.23 -12.56
N ASP A 274 0.13 -11.42 -12.97
CA ASP A 274 0.14 -11.80 -14.37
C ASP A 274 -0.70 -10.76 -15.12
N PRO A 275 -0.13 -10.02 -16.09
CA PRO A 275 -0.89 -9.03 -16.85
C PRO A 275 -2.18 -9.60 -17.47
N SER A 276 -2.24 -10.92 -17.70
CA SER A 276 -3.44 -11.61 -18.18
C SER A 276 -4.62 -11.59 -17.19
N LYS A 277 -4.37 -11.31 -15.91
CA LYS A 277 -5.38 -11.29 -14.82
C LYS A 277 -5.95 -9.90 -14.54
N ILE A 278 -5.50 -8.88 -15.26
CA ILE A 278 -5.99 -7.51 -15.13
C ILE A 278 -6.98 -7.26 -16.26
N LYS A 279 -8.22 -6.93 -15.91
CA LYS A 279 -9.24 -6.46 -16.85
C LYS A 279 -9.55 -5.00 -16.57
N PHE A 280 -9.93 -4.27 -17.61
CA PHE A 280 -10.41 -2.90 -17.47
C PHE A 280 -11.87 -2.85 -17.88
N VAL A 281 -12.72 -2.31 -17.01
CA VAL A 281 -14.16 -2.19 -17.23
C VAL A 281 -14.50 -0.71 -17.28
N GLY A 282 -15.15 -0.28 -18.36
CA GLY A 282 -15.61 1.10 -18.49
C GLY A 282 -16.77 1.40 -17.54
N GLY A 283 -16.81 2.62 -17.02
CA GLY A 283 -17.97 3.12 -16.28
C GLY A 283 -18.21 4.60 -16.56
N LYS A 284 -19.42 5.06 -16.27
CA LYS A 284 -19.81 6.45 -16.38
C LYS A 284 -20.33 6.96 -15.06
N ILE A 285 -19.80 8.10 -14.62
CA ILE A 285 -20.27 8.73 -13.39
C ILE A 285 -21.71 9.22 -13.57
N ILE A 286 -22.61 8.83 -12.67
CA ILE A 286 -24.00 9.29 -12.64
C ILE A 286 -24.30 10.00 -11.31
N GLY A 287 -25.34 10.84 -11.28
CA GLY A 287 -25.67 11.69 -10.13
C GLY A 287 -25.21 13.15 -10.28
N LYS A 288 -25.48 14.01 -9.29
CA LYS A 288 -25.14 15.44 -9.31
C LYS A 288 -24.28 15.81 -8.09
N TYR A 289 -23.02 16.15 -8.31
CA TYR A 289 -22.04 16.39 -7.24
C TYR A 289 -21.59 17.87 -7.15
N LYS A 290 -22.49 18.77 -6.75
CA LYS A 290 -22.17 20.22 -6.66
C LYS A 290 -21.04 20.52 -5.65
N LYS A 291 -21.10 19.87 -4.50
CA LYS A 291 -20.07 19.85 -3.45
C LYS A 291 -19.93 18.40 -3.02
N PHE A 292 -18.73 17.85 -3.09
CA PHE A 292 -18.43 16.50 -2.61
C PHE A 292 -17.80 16.62 -1.23
N LYS A 293 -18.21 15.74 -0.32
CA LYS A 293 -17.64 15.57 1.01
C LYS A 293 -17.28 14.11 1.22
N ASP A 294 -16.39 13.90 2.17
CA ASP A 294 -15.97 12.58 2.58
C ASP A 294 -17.15 11.75 3.08
N GLY A 295 -17.24 10.50 2.61
CA GLY A 295 -18.34 9.59 2.86
C GLY A 295 -19.53 9.73 1.90
N ASP A 296 -19.56 10.74 1.02
CA ASP A 296 -20.61 10.86 0.01
C ASP A 296 -20.57 9.66 -0.96
N LEU A 297 -21.75 9.17 -1.36
CA LEU A 297 -21.86 8.07 -2.32
C LEU A 297 -21.56 8.56 -3.73
N VAL A 298 -20.63 7.87 -4.42
CA VAL A 298 -20.37 8.00 -5.85
C VAL A 298 -21.08 6.86 -6.56
N SER A 299 -21.93 7.21 -7.52
CA SER A 299 -22.68 6.26 -8.36
C SER A 299 -22.08 6.17 -9.75
N LEU A 300 -21.90 4.95 -10.25
CA LEU A 300 -21.35 4.66 -11.57
C LEU A 300 -22.34 3.75 -12.32
N GLU A 301 -22.62 4.07 -13.58
CA GLU A 301 -23.27 3.17 -14.53
C GLU A 301 -22.19 2.40 -15.28
N LEU A 302 -22.30 1.06 -15.32
CA LEU A 302 -21.33 0.21 -15.99
C LEU A 302 -21.49 0.28 -17.52
N GLU A 303 -20.41 0.53 -18.24
CA GLU A 303 -20.40 0.50 -19.71
C GLU A 303 -20.10 -0.91 -20.26
N ASP A 304 -19.52 -1.79 -19.44
CA ASP A 304 -19.23 -3.19 -19.73
C ASP A 304 -19.53 -4.06 -18.51
N ASP A 305 -19.56 -5.39 -18.71
CA ASP A 305 -19.82 -6.35 -17.64
C ASP A 305 -18.69 -6.33 -16.59
N LEU A 306 -19.06 -6.19 -15.32
CA LEU A 306 -18.16 -6.25 -14.18
C LEU A 306 -18.28 -7.62 -13.51
N GLN A 307 -17.26 -8.46 -13.65
CA GLN A 307 -17.15 -9.75 -12.98
C GLN A 307 -15.95 -9.78 -12.05
N VAL A 308 -16.21 -10.05 -10.76
CA VAL A 308 -15.21 -10.07 -9.70
C VAL A 308 -15.52 -11.27 -8.79
N PHE A 309 -14.74 -12.35 -8.92
CA PHE A 309 -15.03 -13.65 -8.30
C PHE A 309 -16.48 -14.09 -8.55
N ASN A 310 -17.25 -14.33 -7.48
CA ASN A 310 -18.65 -14.76 -7.53
C ASN A 310 -19.65 -13.59 -7.62
N ARG A 311 -19.18 -12.36 -7.89
CA ARG A 311 -20.06 -11.21 -8.10
C ARG A 311 -20.05 -10.80 -9.57
N PHE A 312 -21.24 -10.65 -10.14
CA PHE A 312 -21.45 -10.21 -11.51
C PHE A 312 -22.43 -9.05 -11.52
N ASN A 313 -22.09 -8.00 -12.27
CA ASN A 313 -23.00 -6.91 -12.61
C ASN A 313 -22.92 -6.70 -14.11
N GLY A 314 -24.06 -6.78 -14.78
CA GLY A 314 -24.10 -6.59 -16.22
C GLY A 314 -23.94 -5.13 -16.62
N LYS A 315 -23.55 -4.90 -17.87
CA LYS A 315 -23.61 -3.59 -18.53
C LYS A 315 -24.93 -2.87 -18.26
N GLY A 316 -24.86 -1.57 -17.99
CA GLY A 316 -25.99 -0.70 -17.65
C GLY A 316 -26.40 -0.76 -16.18
N THR A 317 -25.82 -1.65 -15.37
CA THR A 317 -26.09 -1.70 -13.93
C THR A 317 -25.46 -0.48 -13.24
N THR A 318 -26.19 0.12 -12.29
CA THR A 318 -25.62 1.13 -11.41
C THR A 318 -24.98 0.47 -10.20
N ILE A 319 -23.70 0.76 -9.97
CA ILE A 319 -23.01 0.44 -8.72
C ILE A 319 -22.73 1.73 -7.95
N GLN A 320 -22.66 1.61 -6.62
CA GLN A 320 -22.41 2.75 -5.74
C GLN A 320 -21.30 2.41 -4.75
N GLY A 321 -20.45 3.39 -4.49
CA GLY A 321 -19.40 3.29 -3.49
C GLY A 321 -19.32 4.56 -2.66
N ARG A 322 -18.87 4.46 -1.42
CA ARG A 322 -18.55 5.66 -0.64
C ARG A 322 -17.25 6.24 -1.17
N GLY A 323 -17.14 7.57 -1.20
CA GLY A 323 -15.93 8.23 -1.68
C GLY A 323 -15.34 9.26 -0.72
N TRP A 324 -14.06 9.55 -0.87
CA TRP A 324 -13.28 10.42 0.02
C TRP A 324 -12.20 11.18 -0.73
N ILE A 325 -11.97 12.42 -0.31
CA ILE A 325 -11.02 13.33 -0.94
C ILE A 325 -9.62 13.09 -0.36
N ILE A 326 -8.74 12.43 -1.11
CA ILE A 326 -7.33 12.35 -0.74
C ILE A 326 -6.56 13.31 -1.65
N ASP A 327 -5.99 14.34 -1.05
CA ASP A 327 -5.39 15.47 -1.76
C ASP A 327 -6.39 16.13 -2.73
N ASP A 328 -6.21 15.97 -4.04
CA ASP A 328 -7.10 16.51 -5.08
C ASP A 328 -7.96 15.44 -5.78
N ARG A 329 -7.93 14.21 -5.27
CA ARG A 329 -8.57 13.04 -5.89
C ARG A 329 -9.61 12.43 -4.96
N ILE A 330 -10.65 11.88 -5.54
CA ILE A 330 -11.75 11.21 -4.83
C ILE A 330 -11.53 9.72 -5.01
N MET A 331 -11.14 9.07 -3.92
CA MET A 331 -11.04 7.61 -3.82
C MET A 331 -12.43 7.07 -3.57
N VAL A 332 -12.80 5.96 -4.20
CA VAL A 332 -14.13 5.37 -4.08
C VAL A 332 -13.99 3.89 -3.77
N ASP A 333 -14.61 3.46 -2.67
CA ASP A 333 -14.77 2.04 -2.35
C ASP A 333 -16.11 1.56 -2.90
N LEU A 334 -16.05 0.77 -3.98
CA LEU A 334 -17.19 0.19 -4.66
C LEU A 334 -17.71 -1.11 -4.00
N GLY A 335 -17.15 -1.52 -2.87
CA GLY A 335 -17.55 -2.72 -2.12
C GLY A 335 -17.04 -4.03 -2.72
N TYR A 336 -15.98 -3.96 -3.53
CA TYR A 336 -15.24 -5.10 -4.10
C TYR A 336 -13.82 -5.22 -3.53
N ASP A 337 -13.57 -4.57 -2.39
CA ASP A 337 -12.26 -4.50 -1.75
C ASP A 337 -11.21 -3.94 -2.73
N HIS A 338 -9.98 -4.44 -2.71
CA HIS A 338 -8.89 -4.02 -3.61
C HIS A 338 -8.97 -4.66 -5.00
N ASN A 339 -9.96 -5.51 -5.27
CA ASN A 339 -10.07 -6.20 -6.55
C ASN A 339 -10.66 -5.32 -7.64
N VAL A 340 -11.32 -4.22 -7.25
CA VAL A 340 -11.77 -3.19 -8.19
C VAL A 340 -11.24 -1.85 -7.73
N VAL A 341 -10.33 -1.30 -8.53
CA VAL A 341 -9.76 0.02 -8.28
C VAL A 341 -10.32 0.99 -9.31
N LEU A 342 -10.96 2.06 -8.83
CA LEU A 342 -11.43 3.13 -9.69
C LEU A 342 -10.26 3.99 -10.15
N LEU A 343 -10.16 4.21 -11.46
CA LEU A 343 -9.18 5.05 -12.14
C LEU A 343 -9.90 6.15 -12.94
N ASP A 344 -9.24 7.29 -13.12
CA ASP A 344 -9.67 8.30 -14.09
C ASP A 344 -9.28 7.92 -15.52
N THR A 345 -9.59 8.79 -16.48
CA THR A 345 -9.28 8.59 -17.90
C THR A 345 -7.79 8.63 -18.24
N LYS A 346 -6.93 9.02 -17.29
CA LYS A 346 -5.47 9.01 -17.40
C LYS A 346 -4.85 7.79 -16.72
N ASN A 347 -5.68 6.83 -16.28
CA ASN A 347 -5.27 5.65 -15.50
C ASN A 347 -4.70 5.98 -14.11
N GLU A 348 -4.99 7.16 -13.55
CA GLU A 348 -4.59 7.51 -12.19
C GLU A 348 -5.65 7.05 -11.17
N LYS A 349 -5.23 6.52 -10.00
CA LYS A 349 -6.14 5.99 -8.96
C LYS A 349 -7.07 7.08 -8.39
N GLY A 350 -8.35 6.76 -8.21
CA GLY A 350 -9.39 7.73 -7.84
C GLY A 350 -9.81 8.62 -9.01
N ILE A 351 -10.69 9.58 -8.77
CA ILE A 351 -11.22 10.50 -9.79
C ILE A 351 -11.12 11.96 -9.33
N THR A 352 -10.93 12.91 -10.24
CA THR A 352 -10.88 14.32 -9.82
C THR A 352 -12.28 14.87 -9.49
N LEU A 353 -12.37 15.91 -8.65
CA LEU A 353 -13.64 16.60 -8.42
C LEU A 353 -14.24 17.17 -9.72
N LYS A 354 -13.39 17.51 -10.70
CA LYS A 354 -13.79 17.98 -12.03
C LYS A 354 -14.46 16.85 -12.81
N ASP A 355 -13.87 15.66 -12.82
CA ASP A 355 -14.43 14.49 -13.50
C ASP A 355 -15.76 14.07 -12.88
N LEU A 356 -15.83 14.09 -11.54
CA LEU A 356 -17.07 13.82 -10.81
C LEU A 356 -18.18 14.83 -11.15
N LYS A 357 -17.86 16.13 -11.20
CA LYS A 357 -18.83 17.18 -11.56
C LYS A 357 -19.28 17.10 -13.02
N LYS A 358 -18.38 16.76 -13.93
CA LYS A 358 -18.64 16.67 -15.36
C LYS A 358 -19.29 15.35 -15.78
N LYS A 359 -19.40 14.38 -14.87
CA LYS A 359 -19.93 13.04 -15.14
C LYS A 359 -19.10 12.33 -16.22
N ASN A 360 -17.78 12.48 -16.11
CA ASN A 360 -16.86 11.88 -17.06
C ASN A 360 -16.86 10.36 -16.96
N TYR A 361 -16.37 9.73 -18.01
CA TYR A 361 -16.06 8.30 -18.01
C TYR A 361 -14.93 8.00 -17.03
N VAL A 362 -14.95 6.80 -16.49
CA VAL A 362 -13.99 6.26 -15.54
C VAL A 362 -13.63 4.84 -15.96
N ILE A 363 -12.49 4.37 -15.45
CA ILE A 363 -12.01 3.03 -15.72
C ILE A 363 -11.93 2.29 -14.40
N MET A 364 -12.48 1.09 -14.34
CA MET A 364 -12.30 0.19 -13.21
C MET A 364 -11.23 -0.84 -13.58
N LYS A 365 -10.10 -0.81 -12.88
CA LYS A 365 -9.10 -1.86 -12.96
C LYS A 365 -9.55 -3.02 -12.09
N VAL A 366 -9.83 -4.15 -12.72
CA VAL A 366 -10.34 -5.36 -12.09
C VAL A 366 -9.24 -6.40 -12.02
N ILE A 367 -8.95 -6.88 -10.82
CA ILE A 367 -8.05 -7.99 -10.57
C ILE A 367 -8.90 -9.25 -10.42
N THR A 368 -8.78 -10.19 -11.35
CA THR A 368 -9.49 -11.47 -11.29
C THR A 368 -8.56 -12.56 -10.76
N ALA A 369 -8.98 -13.32 -9.74
CA ALA A 369 -8.38 -14.62 -9.48
C ALA A 369 -9.00 -15.68 -10.40
N ASN A 370 -8.24 -16.73 -10.71
CA ASN A 370 -8.79 -17.92 -11.35
C ASN A 370 -9.61 -18.72 -10.34
#